data_AF-A0A7S2FNA7-F1
#
_entry.id   AF-A0A7S2FNA7-F1
#
_cell.length_a   1.000
_cell.length_b   1.000
_cell.length_c   1.000
_cell.angle_alpha   90.00
_cell.angle_beta   90.00
_cell.angle_gamma   90.00
#
_symmetry.space_group_name_H-M   'P 1'
#
loop_
_entity.id
_entity.type
_entity.pdbx_description
1 polymer ?
#
loop_
_entity_poly.entity_id
_entity_poly.type
_entity_poly.pdbx_seq_one_letter_code
_entity_poly.pdbx_strand_id
1 'polypeptide(L)'
;AQSPTGTSCSRPSSLIERTMLTRAVRSTATAAMRGSVRRSVPVVGARSYHDTIIDHYENPRNVGSLDKNAEDVGTGLVGAPACGDVMKLQIKVDENGMITESKFKTFGCGSAIASSSVATEWIEGKSIDEVLTIKNKDIAGFLKLPPVKLHCSMLAEDAIKAAVKDYKQKNNIEADDHDGHDHSHSHSHA
;
A
#
# COMPACT_ATOMS: atom_id res chain seq x y z
N ALA A 1 -43.08 4.47 -37.23
CA ALA A 1 -42.40 3.35 -37.92
C ALA A 1 -41.63 2.58 -36.86
N GLN A 2 -42.10 1.44 -36.32
CA GLN A 2 -42.20 0.10 -36.95
C GLN A 2 -40.91 -0.16 -37.75
N SER A 3 -39.96 -1.03 -37.38
CA SER A 3 -40.10 -2.43 -36.93
C SER A 3 -38.73 -2.98 -36.44
N PRO A 4 -38.67 -3.95 -35.51
CA PRO A 4 -37.60 -4.94 -35.45
C PRO A 4 -38.07 -6.28 -36.05
N THR A 5 -37.40 -6.78 -37.08
CA THR A 5 -37.66 -8.12 -37.64
C THR A 5 -36.61 -9.09 -37.14
N GLY A 6 -37.05 -10.06 -36.34
CA GLY A 6 -36.27 -11.26 -36.01
C GLY A 6 -36.11 -12.17 -37.22
N THR A 7 -35.12 -13.06 -37.17
CA THR A 7 -35.16 -14.33 -37.89
C THR A 7 -34.34 -15.36 -37.10
N SER A 8 -35.08 -16.30 -36.54
CA SER A 8 -34.63 -17.60 -36.07
C SER A 8 -33.94 -18.40 -37.17
N CYS A 9 -32.92 -19.19 -36.83
CA CYS A 9 -32.81 -20.52 -37.41
C CYS A 9 -31.96 -21.44 -36.52
N SER A 10 -32.50 -22.62 -36.30
CA SER A 10 -32.05 -23.65 -35.38
C SER A 10 -31.58 -24.89 -36.14
N ARG A 11 -30.49 -25.52 -35.63
CA ARG A 11 -30.07 -26.94 -35.77
C ARG A 11 -29.57 -27.40 -37.17
N PRO A 12 -28.85 -28.55 -37.33
CA PRO A 12 -28.68 -29.70 -36.41
C PRO A 12 -27.25 -30.29 -36.27
N SER A 13 -27.20 -31.35 -35.45
CA SER A 13 -26.12 -32.28 -35.13
C SER A 13 -25.45 -33.03 -36.30
N SER A 14 -24.19 -33.41 -36.09
CA SER A 14 -23.59 -34.71 -36.45
C SER A 14 -22.26 -34.84 -35.68
N LEU A 15 -22.16 -35.64 -34.61
CA LEU A 15 -21.79 -37.06 -34.60
C LEU A 15 -20.93 -37.49 -35.79
N ILE A 16 -19.68 -37.88 -35.51
CA ILE A 16 -19.13 -39.22 -35.82
C ILE A 16 -17.72 -39.33 -35.20
N GLU A 17 -17.54 -40.41 -34.45
CA GLU A 17 -16.30 -40.95 -33.88
C GLU A 17 -15.17 -41.11 -34.92
N ARG A 18 -13.92 -41.22 -34.43
CA ARG A 18 -13.13 -42.46 -34.59
C ARG A 18 -11.81 -42.42 -33.81
N THR A 19 -11.83 -43.22 -32.75
CA THR A 19 -10.75 -43.99 -32.14
C THR A 19 -9.72 -44.47 -33.17
N MET A 20 -8.41 -44.25 -32.93
CA MET A 20 -7.36 -45.22 -33.26
C MET A 20 -6.17 -45.11 -32.29
N LEU A 21 -6.17 -46.11 -31.40
CA LEU A 21 -5.04 -46.70 -30.71
C LEU A 21 -3.93 -47.05 -31.70
N THR A 22 -2.65 -46.73 -31.44
CA THR A 22 -1.55 -47.72 -31.53
C THR A 22 -0.15 -47.16 -31.21
N ARG A 23 0.58 -48.04 -30.48
CA ARG A 23 2.03 -48.31 -30.53
C ARG A 23 3.00 -47.44 -29.73
N ALA A 24 3.28 -47.95 -28.54
CA ALA A 24 4.55 -47.83 -27.85
C ALA A 24 5.74 -48.28 -28.71
N VAL A 25 6.82 -47.49 -28.69
CA VAL A 25 8.18 -47.96 -28.89
C VAL A 25 9.03 -47.38 -27.76
N ARG A 26 9.56 -48.28 -26.94
CA ARG A 26 10.55 -48.00 -25.91
C ARG A 26 11.85 -47.58 -26.59
N SER A 27 12.35 -46.39 -26.26
CA SER A 27 13.72 -45.99 -26.59
C SER A 27 14.46 -45.71 -25.29
N THR A 28 15.32 -46.65 -24.91
CA THR A 28 16.27 -46.53 -23.81
C THR A 28 17.45 -45.70 -24.30
N ALA A 29 17.43 -44.40 -24.01
CA ALA A 29 18.59 -43.53 -24.14
C ALA A 29 19.12 -43.21 -22.74
N THR A 30 20.06 -44.04 -22.28
CA THR A 30 21.01 -43.71 -21.21
C THR A 30 21.96 -42.63 -21.72
N ALA A 31 21.87 -41.40 -21.21
CA ALA A 31 22.94 -40.42 -21.38
C ALA A 31 22.92 -39.32 -20.30
N ALA A 32 23.93 -39.41 -19.44
CA ALA A 32 24.58 -38.32 -18.72
C ALA A 32 23.73 -37.49 -17.75
N MET A 33 23.77 -37.93 -16.48
CA MET A 33 23.70 -37.06 -15.31
C MET A 33 24.82 -36.00 -15.40
N ARG A 34 24.60 -34.91 -16.14
CA ARG A 34 25.37 -33.68 -15.95
C ARG A 34 24.85 -33.05 -14.68
N GLY A 35 25.47 -33.43 -13.57
CA GLY A 35 25.44 -32.66 -12.33
C GLY A 35 25.99 -31.27 -12.61
N SER A 36 25.12 -30.37 -13.06
CA SER A 36 25.38 -28.95 -12.94
C SER A 36 25.26 -28.64 -11.46
N VAL A 37 26.40 -28.64 -10.78
CA VAL A 37 26.57 -28.01 -9.48
C VAL A 37 25.91 -26.64 -9.59
N ARG A 38 24.70 -26.50 -9.05
CA ARG A 38 24.10 -25.19 -8.82
C ARG A 38 25.05 -24.55 -7.83
N ARG A 39 25.95 -23.73 -8.35
CA ARG A 39 26.82 -22.88 -7.56
C ARG A 39 25.86 -22.07 -6.70
N SER A 40 25.76 -22.44 -5.43
CA SER A 40 25.06 -21.68 -4.42
C SER A 40 25.83 -20.37 -4.34
N VAL A 41 25.39 -19.39 -5.13
CA VAL A 41 25.82 -18.01 -4.95
C VAL A 41 25.38 -17.69 -3.53
N PRO A 42 26.30 -17.44 -2.57
CA PRO A 42 25.88 -16.90 -1.30
C PRO A 42 25.22 -15.59 -1.66
N VAL A 43 23.91 -15.47 -1.39
CA VAL A 43 23.20 -14.22 -1.63
C VAL A 43 23.96 -13.18 -0.81
N VAL A 44 24.65 -12.30 -1.52
CA VAL A 44 25.56 -11.33 -0.93
C VAL A 44 24.70 -10.43 -0.07
N GLY A 45 24.87 -10.54 1.25
CA GLY A 45 24.30 -9.66 2.28
C GLY A 45 22.92 -9.11 1.93
N ALA A 46 21.87 -9.90 2.14
CA ALA A 46 20.53 -9.35 2.20
C ALA A 46 20.57 -8.22 3.23
N ARG A 47 20.43 -6.97 2.78
CA ARG A 47 20.13 -5.86 3.66
C ARG A 47 18.75 -6.16 4.19
N SER A 48 18.68 -6.85 5.33
CA SER A 48 17.44 -7.44 5.84
C SER A 48 16.42 -6.35 6.13
N TYR A 49 15.50 -6.15 5.21
CA TYR A 49 14.22 -5.55 5.53
C TYR A 49 13.43 -6.60 6.30
N HIS A 50 12.65 -6.16 7.29
CA HIS A 50 11.73 -7.06 7.97
C HIS A 50 10.69 -7.57 6.97
N ASP A 51 10.27 -8.83 7.10
CA ASP A 51 9.33 -9.46 6.16
C ASP A 51 8.03 -8.65 6.00
N THR A 52 7.61 -7.96 7.07
CA THR A 52 6.45 -7.06 7.02
C THR A 52 6.68 -5.87 6.07
N ILE A 53 7.87 -5.26 6.07
CA ILE A 53 8.17 -4.15 5.15
C ILE A 53 8.06 -4.63 3.71
N ILE A 54 8.57 -5.82 3.42
CA ILE A 54 8.54 -6.41 2.07
C ILE A 54 7.09 -6.67 1.65
N ASP A 55 6.27 -7.27 2.52
CA ASP A 55 4.86 -7.54 2.24
C ASP A 55 4.07 -6.26 1.91
N HIS A 56 4.20 -5.22 2.73
CA HIS A 56 3.53 -3.93 2.47
C HIS A 56 4.13 -3.14 1.30
N TYR A 57 5.36 -3.47 0.87
CA TYR A 57 5.98 -2.86 -0.31
C TYR A 57 5.54 -3.53 -1.61
N GLU A 58 5.48 -4.87 -1.62
CA GLU A 58 5.06 -5.65 -2.80
C GLU A 58 3.54 -5.59 -3.00
N ASN A 59 2.78 -5.63 -1.89
CA ASN A 59 1.33 -5.59 -1.87
C ASN A 59 0.83 -4.46 -0.95
N PRO A 60 1.06 -3.18 -1.31
CA PRO A 60 0.58 -2.06 -0.51
C PRO A 60 -0.96 -2.08 -0.49
N ARG A 61 -1.53 -2.02 0.71
CA ARG A 61 -2.99 -2.01 0.92
C ARG A 61 -3.51 -0.58 0.77
N ASN A 62 -4.78 -0.38 0.47
CA ASN A 62 -5.40 0.96 0.48
C ASN A 62 -4.73 2.01 -0.46
N VAL A 63 -4.04 1.59 -1.52
CA VAL A 63 -3.49 2.53 -2.51
C VAL A 63 -4.61 3.12 -3.35
N GLY A 64 -4.67 4.45 -3.44
CA GLY A 64 -5.70 5.11 -4.22
C GLY A 64 -5.83 6.59 -3.91
N SER A 65 -6.94 7.18 -4.33
CA SER A 65 -7.28 8.55 -3.97
C SER A 65 -8.79 8.70 -3.88
N LEU A 66 -9.21 9.55 -2.96
CA LEU A 66 -10.60 9.94 -2.74
C LEU A 66 -10.86 11.32 -3.34
N ASP A 67 -12.15 11.66 -3.52
CA ASP A 67 -12.55 12.99 -3.95
C ASP A 67 -12.24 14.01 -2.85
N LYS A 68 -11.41 15.00 -3.19
CA LYS A 68 -10.99 16.06 -2.27
C LYS A 68 -12.12 17.07 -1.99
N ASN A 69 -13.13 17.14 -2.84
CA ASN A 69 -14.22 18.10 -2.74
C ASN A 69 -15.34 17.62 -1.80
N ALA A 70 -15.34 16.35 -1.41
CA ALA A 70 -16.29 15.85 -0.42
C ALA A 70 -16.01 16.47 0.96
N GLU A 71 -17.08 16.81 1.67
CA GLU A 71 -17.04 17.39 3.03
C GLU A 71 -16.56 16.33 4.04
N ASP A 72 -16.94 15.07 3.81
CA ASP A 72 -16.58 13.91 4.63
C ASP A 72 -15.12 13.44 4.46
N VAL A 73 -14.37 14.05 3.53
CA VAL A 73 -13.02 13.61 3.18
C VAL A 73 -11.96 14.60 3.66
N GLY A 74 -11.10 14.16 4.58
CA GLY A 74 -9.89 14.88 4.98
C GLY A 74 -8.71 14.50 4.09
N THR A 75 -7.92 15.49 3.66
CA THR A 75 -6.70 15.29 2.86
C THR A 75 -5.48 15.88 3.55
N GLY A 76 -4.53 15.03 3.91
CA GLY A 76 -3.21 15.42 4.40
C GLY A 76 -2.15 15.25 3.32
N LEU A 77 -1.40 16.31 3.02
CA LEU A 77 -0.21 16.25 2.17
C LEU A 77 0.99 16.69 3.01
N VAL A 78 1.95 15.79 3.21
CA VAL A 78 3.13 16.02 4.02
C VAL A 78 4.40 15.58 3.29
N GLY A 79 5.53 16.15 3.70
CA GLY A 79 6.84 15.87 3.11
C GLY A 79 7.28 16.97 2.13
N ALA A 80 8.55 16.87 1.73
CA ALA A 80 9.20 17.86 0.89
C ALA A 80 9.86 17.16 -0.31
N PRO A 81 9.64 17.64 -1.55
CA PRO A 81 10.29 17.07 -2.73
C PRO A 81 11.82 17.04 -2.65
N ALA A 82 12.42 17.99 -1.91
CA ALA A 82 13.87 18.04 -1.69
C ALA A 82 14.42 16.86 -0.89
N CYS A 83 13.63 16.30 0.02
CA CYS A 83 14.02 15.14 0.84
C CYS A 83 13.75 13.80 0.14
N GLY A 84 13.00 13.81 -0.96
CA GLY A 84 12.63 12.62 -1.71
C GLY A 84 11.49 11.80 -1.10
N ASP A 85 10.88 12.26 -0.01
CA ASP A 85 9.73 11.62 0.64
C ASP A 85 8.54 12.60 0.68
N VAL A 86 7.45 12.23 0.02
CA VAL A 86 6.18 12.98 -0.04
C VAL A 86 5.02 12.01 0.09
N MET A 87 4.18 12.21 1.09
CA MET A 87 3.03 11.35 1.37
C MET A 87 1.73 12.15 1.30
N LYS A 88 0.77 11.63 0.54
CA LYS A 88 -0.61 12.07 0.52
C LYS A 88 -1.49 11.00 1.15
N LEU A 89 -2.16 11.36 2.24
CA LEU A 89 -3.13 10.53 2.93
C LEU A 89 -4.52 11.17 2.81
N GLN A 90 -5.52 10.36 2.50
CA GLN A 90 -6.91 10.78 2.45
C GLN A 90 -7.73 9.84 3.31
N ILE A 91 -8.59 10.41 4.15
CA ILE A 91 -9.49 9.68 5.04
C ILE A 91 -10.92 10.08 4.73
N LYS A 92 -11.83 9.12 4.73
CA LYS A 92 -13.28 9.34 4.66
C LYS A 92 -13.86 9.05 6.03
N VAL A 93 -14.59 10.00 6.57
CA VAL A 93 -15.24 9.88 7.87
C VAL A 93 -16.75 9.73 7.66
N ASP A 94 -17.39 8.91 8.48
CA ASP A 94 -18.85 8.78 8.54
C ASP A 94 -19.47 9.82 9.48
N GLU A 95 -20.79 9.95 9.45
CA GLU A 95 -21.55 10.85 10.34
C GLU A 95 -21.30 10.56 11.84
N ASN A 96 -20.93 9.33 12.16
CA ASN A 96 -20.59 8.88 13.51
C ASN A 96 -19.18 9.28 13.98
N GLY A 97 -18.39 9.96 13.14
CA GLY A 97 -17.00 10.32 13.45
C GLY A 97 -16.00 9.16 13.35
N MET A 98 -16.38 8.07 12.68
CA MET A 98 -15.52 6.92 12.42
C MET A 98 -14.95 6.96 11.00
N ILE A 99 -13.68 6.59 10.84
CA ILE A 99 -13.04 6.50 9.53
C ILE A 99 -13.52 5.24 8.81
N THR A 100 -14.27 5.41 7.72
CA THR A 100 -14.81 4.30 6.92
C THR A 100 -13.84 3.81 5.88
N GLU A 101 -13.05 4.71 5.30
CA GLU A 101 -12.09 4.37 4.26
C GLU A 101 -10.87 5.28 4.37
N SER A 102 -9.69 4.68 4.20
CA SER A 102 -8.44 5.41 4.06
C SER A 102 -7.79 5.06 2.72
N LYS A 103 -7.22 6.06 2.06
CA LYS A 103 -6.43 5.89 0.84
C LYS A 103 -5.13 6.68 0.94
N PHE A 104 -4.04 6.12 0.43
CA PHE A 104 -2.79 6.84 0.34
C PHE A 104 -2.15 6.78 -1.04
N LYS A 105 -1.33 7.80 -1.29
CA LYS A 105 -0.33 7.85 -2.37
C LYS A 105 0.94 8.42 -1.78
N THR A 106 2.04 7.70 -1.91
CA THR A 106 3.32 8.15 -1.36
C THR A 106 4.41 7.98 -2.39
N PHE A 107 5.36 8.91 -2.37
CA PHE A 107 6.59 8.87 -3.13
C PHE A 107 7.71 8.86 -2.10
N GLY A 108 8.54 7.82 -2.13
CA GLY A 108 9.62 7.69 -1.14
C GLY A 108 10.27 6.33 -1.20
N CYS A 109 11.13 6.07 -0.22
CA CYS A 109 11.77 4.76 -0.10
C CYS A 109 10.76 3.65 0.27
N GLY A 110 11.09 2.39 0.00
CA GLY A 110 10.17 1.26 0.29
C GLY A 110 9.71 1.18 1.75
N SER A 111 10.55 1.64 2.70
CA SER A 111 10.17 1.78 4.11
C SER A 111 9.07 2.83 4.33
N ALA A 112 9.10 3.95 3.60
CA ALA A 112 8.05 4.95 3.65
C ALA A 112 6.72 4.40 3.10
N ILE A 113 6.77 3.65 2.00
CA ILE A 113 5.57 2.98 1.44
C ILE A 113 4.97 2.00 2.44
N ALA A 114 5.81 1.17 3.07
CA ALA A 114 5.37 0.22 4.08
C ALA A 114 4.77 0.93 5.31
N SER A 115 5.41 1.99 5.81
CA SER A 115 4.89 2.82 6.91
C SER A 115 3.54 3.43 6.57
N SER A 116 3.37 3.95 5.35
CA SER A 116 2.08 4.50 4.90
C SER A 116 0.99 3.43 4.82
N SER A 117 1.28 2.23 4.30
CA SER A 117 0.32 1.14 4.21
C SER A 117 -0.16 0.68 5.59
N VAL A 118 0.78 0.45 6.52
CA VAL A 118 0.44 0.04 7.89
C VAL A 118 -0.41 1.12 8.56
N ALA A 119 -0.04 2.40 8.40
CA ALA A 119 -0.80 3.50 8.94
C ALA A 119 -2.24 3.52 8.40
N THR A 120 -2.45 3.31 7.10
CA THR A 120 -3.81 3.30 6.52
C THR A 120 -4.69 2.17 7.04
N GLU A 121 -4.13 0.99 7.29
CA GLU A 121 -4.87 -0.12 7.89
C GLU A 121 -5.22 0.14 9.35
N TRP A 122 -4.33 0.82 10.08
CA TRP A 122 -4.54 1.09 11.50
C TRP A 122 -5.57 2.17 11.77
N ILE A 123 -5.81 3.07 10.82
CA ILE A 123 -6.79 4.15 10.96
C ILE A 123 -8.18 3.75 10.47
N GLU A 124 -8.28 2.75 9.61
CA GLU A 124 -9.56 2.26 9.10
C GLU A 124 -10.39 1.64 10.24
N GLY A 125 -11.64 2.07 10.39
CA GLY A 125 -12.55 1.61 11.45
C GLY A 125 -12.34 2.23 12.83
N LYS A 126 -11.43 3.21 12.98
CA LYS A 126 -11.22 3.93 14.25
C LYS A 126 -11.89 5.30 14.26
N SER A 127 -12.13 5.81 15.46
CA SER A 127 -12.58 7.19 15.65
C SER A 127 -11.46 8.20 15.43
N ILE A 128 -11.81 9.44 15.11
CA ILE A 128 -10.84 10.53 14.89
C ILE A 128 -9.90 10.72 16.09
N ASP A 129 -10.44 10.63 17.32
CA ASP A 129 -9.66 10.84 18.54
C ASP A 129 -8.67 9.68 18.79
N GLU A 130 -9.07 8.44 18.53
CA GLU A 130 -8.17 7.28 18.63
C GLU A 130 -7.01 7.37 17.63
N VAL A 131 -7.29 7.87 16.44
CA VAL A 131 -6.28 7.98 15.38
C VAL A 131 -5.21 9.01 15.74
N LEU A 132 -5.55 10.06 16.48
CA LEU A 132 -4.58 11.03 17.01
C LEU A 132 -3.68 10.45 18.11
N THR A 133 -4.07 9.34 18.74
CA THR A 133 -3.23 8.67 19.75
C THR A 133 -2.11 7.83 19.17
N ILE A 134 -2.16 7.52 17.86
CA ILE A 134 -1.16 6.69 17.17
C ILE A 134 0.15 7.47 17.08
N LYS A 135 1.25 6.89 17.61
CA LYS A 135 2.57 7.53 17.62
C LYS A 135 3.53 6.86 16.63
N ASN A 136 4.50 7.64 16.16
CA ASN A 136 5.61 7.15 15.33
C ASN A 136 6.33 5.92 15.93
N LYS A 137 6.41 5.83 17.27
CA LYS A 137 7.08 4.73 17.98
C LYS A 137 6.39 3.39 17.75
N ASP A 138 5.07 3.39 17.69
CA ASP A 138 4.28 2.17 17.53
C ASP A 138 4.46 1.62 16.11
N ILE A 139 4.43 2.51 15.11
CA ILE A 139 4.67 2.19 13.69
C ILE A 139 6.11 1.69 13.51
N ALA A 140 7.10 2.40 14.09
CA ALA A 140 8.50 2.01 14.01
C ALA A 140 8.78 0.67 14.68
N GLY A 141 8.14 0.39 15.82
CA GLY A 141 8.23 -0.87 16.54
C GLY A 141 7.64 -2.03 15.76
N PHE A 142 6.47 -1.83 15.14
CA PHE A 142 5.81 -2.85 14.31
C PHE A 142 6.65 -3.25 13.09
N LEU A 143 7.23 -2.26 12.41
CA LEU A 143 8.08 -2.48 11.23
C LEU A 143 9.52 -2.86 11.58
N LYS A 144 9.90 -2.82 12.87
CA LYS A 144 11.26 -3.01 13.38
C LYS A 144 12.28 -2.18 12.60
N LEU A 145 11.97 -0.91 12.39
CA LEU A 145 12.80 -0.03 11.58
C LEU A 145 14.14 0.23 12.28
N PRO A 146 15.26 0.18 11.55
CA PRO A 146 16.55 0.65 12.09
C PRO A 146 16.47 2.16 12.35
N PRO A 147 17.30 2.70 13.28
CA PRO A 147 17.22 4.09 13.71
C PRO A 147 17.37 5.11 12.57
N VAL A 148 18.06 4.74 11.51
CA VAL A 148 18.27 5.58 10.31
C VAL A 148 16.96 5.86 9.54
N LYS A 149 15.94 5.00 9.68
CA LYS A 149 14.68 5.06 8.93
C LYS A 149 13.49 5.53 9.77
N LEU A 150 13.71 6.10 10.95
CA LEU A 150 12.64 6.59 11.82
C LEU A 150 11.84 7.76 11.23
N HIS A 151 12.41 8.52 10.29
CA HIS A 151 11.70 9.60 9.58
C HIS A 151 10.46 9.09 8.81
N CYS A 152 10.47 7.84 8.34
CA CYS A 152 9.32 7.25 7.64
C CYS A 152 8.10 7.10 8.57
N SER A 153 8.33 6.79 9.85
CA SER A 153 7.26 6.70 10.85
C SER A 153 6.76 8.06 11.29
N MET A 154 7.65 9.07 11.38
CA MET A 154 7.26 10.45 11.67
C MET A 154 6.40 11.02 10.55
N LEU A 155 6.79 10.81 9.29
CA LEU A 155 6.01 11.24 8.14
C LEU A 155 4.59 10.65 8.13
N ALA A 156 4.44 9.39 8.53
CA ALA A 156 3.13 8.75 8.62
C ALA A 156 2.25 9.36 9.72
N GLU A 157 2.81 9.64 10.89
CA GLU A 157 2.11 10.33 11.99
C GLU A 157 1.67 11.74 11.56
N ASP A 158 2.58 12.51 10.95
CA ASP A 158 2.30 13.87 10.48
C ASP A 158 1.21 13.86 9.39
N ALA A 159 1.23 12.86 8.49
CA ALA A 159 0.20 12.69 7.47
C ALA A 159 -1.19 12.47 8.07
N ILE A 160 -1.27 11.65 9.13
CA ILE A 160 -2.52 11.38 9.86
C ILE A 160 -3.05 12.66 10.49
N LYS A 161 -2.21 13.38 11.23
CA LYS A 161 -2.60 14.65 11.87
C LYS A 161 -3.06 15.68 10.85
N ALA A 162 -2.33 15.82 9.74
CA ALA A 162 -2.70 16.73 8.65
C ALA A 162 -4.05 16.37 8.02
N ALA A 163 -4.33 15.07 7.80
CA ALA A 163 -5.60 14.63 7.23
C ALA A 163 -6.79 14.87 8.18
N VAL A 164 -6.59 14.62 9.48
CA VAL A 164 -7.60 14.91 10.51
C VAL A 164 -7.83 16.41 10.65
N LYS A 165 -6.76 17.22 10.61
CA LYS A 165 -6.85 18.68 10.67
C LYS A 165 -7.64 19.25 9.50
N ASP A 166 -7.38 18.80 8.27
CA ASP A 166 -8.16 19.20 7.10
C ASP A 166 -9.65 18.85 7.24
N TYR A 167 -9.96 17.63 7.72
CA TYR A 167 -11.35 17.23 8.00
C TYR A 167 -12.01 18.12 9.07
N LYS A 168 -11.32 18.40 10.17
CA LYS A 168 -11.80 19.27 11.24
C LYS A 168 -12.04 20.70 10.75
N GLN A 169 -11.13 21.24 9.94
CA GLN A 169 -11.27 22.57 9.33
C GLN A 169 -12.48 22.67 8.41
N LYS A 170 -12.74 21.65 7.59
CA LYS A 170 -13.93 21.61 6.71
C LYS A 170 -15.24 21.60 7.49
N ASN A 171 -15.27 20.90 8.63
CA ASN A 171 -16.44 20.78 9.49
C ASN A 171 -16.52 21.87 10.58
N ASN A 172 -15.64 22.87 10.55
CA ASN A 172 -15.53 23.94 11.55
C ASN A 172 -15.43 23.43 12.99
N ILE A 173 -14.72 22.31 13.18
CA ILE A 173 -14.39 21.74 14.47
C ILE A 173 -13.02 22.30 14.84
N GLU A 174 -12.95 23.21 15.81
CA GLU A 174 -11.68 23.85 16.20
C GLU A 174 -10.66 22.78 16.63
N ALA A 175 -9.53 22.74 15.92
CA ALA A 175 -8.37 21.96 16.31
C ALA A 175 -7.49 22.85 17.20
N ASP A 176 -7.35 22.47 18.46
CA ASP A 176 -6.41 23.11 19.39
C ASP A 176 -4.98 22.83 18.90
N ASP A 177 -4.45 23.74 18.08
CA ASP A 177 -3.11 23.67 17.51
C ASP A 177 -2.12 24.29 18.51
N HIS A 178 -1.44 23.46 19.32
CA HIS A 178 -0.24 23.86 20.05
C HIS A 178 0.99 23.09 19.56
N ASP A 179 1.39 23.34 18.30
CA ASP A 179 2.65 22.87 17.75
C ASP A 179 3.67 24.02 17.72
N GLY A 180 4.43 24.17 18.81
CA GLY A 180 5.69 24.91 18.81
C GLY A 180 6.73 24.12 18.02
N HIS A 181 6.99 24.52 16.78
CA HIS A 181 8.02 23.90 15.95
C HIS A 181 9.33 24.70 16.09
N ASP A 182 10.14 24.29 17.07
CA ASP A 182 11.48 24.82 17.30
C ASP A 182 12.42 24.26 16.21
N HIS A 183 12.60 25.00 15.12
CA HIS A 183 13.67 24.72 14.17
C HIS A 183 15.02 25.16 14.76
N SER A 184 15.70 24.25 15.47
CA SER A 184 17.13 24.35 15.81
C SER A 184 17.63 22.94 16.20
N HIS A 185 18.73 22.35 15.74
CA HIS A 185 20.04 22.85 15.36
C HIS A 185 20.66 21.92 14.31
N SER A 186 21.18 22.49 13.23
CA SER A 186 22.27 21.88 12.46
C SER A 186 23.58 22.07 13.24
N HIS A 187 23.96 21.11 14.08
CA HIS A 187 25.34 21.02 14.57
C HIS A 187 26.21 20.34 13.51
N SER A 188 26.75 21.15 12.59
CA SER A 188 27.93 20.80 11.81
C SER A 188 29.14 20.81 12.74
N HIS A 189 29.67 19.62 13.07
CA HIS A 189 31.02 19.47 13.60
C HIS A 189 32.04 19.68 12.46
N ALA A 190 32.99 20.58 12.69
CA ALA A 190 34.30 20.64 12.04
C ALA A 190 35.29 21.20 13.05
#